data_AF-A0A1J5P6P1-F1
#
_entry.id   AF-A0A1J5P6P1-F1
#
_cell.length_a   1.000
_cell.length_b   1.000
_cell.length_c   1.000
_cell.angle_alpha   90.00
_cell.angle_beta   90.00
_cell.angle_gamma   90.00
#
_symmetry.space_group_name_H-M   'P 1'
#
loop_
_entity.id
_entity.type
_entity.pdbx_description
1 polymer ?
#
loop_
_entity_poly.entity_id
_entity_poly.type
_entity_poly.pdbx_seq_one_letter_code
_entity_poly.pdbx_strand_id
1 'polypeptide(L)'
;MLDLEALAQHRGSVLGLEPGVEQPSQKLFESRLWAALRGFDPQRAVYVEAESKKVGSLHVPDALMARIRIGRCISLELDDALRVAFLLRDYAALAAELPLLHARLDALRELRGAQAVDHWKALTSQGDLATFTAEILQQHYDPSYNKSMARNFSRFDAASAVRLNGIDDGDFTRAAQDVLRVDAQVGAGERHSTQMQAPTACR
;
A
#
# COMPACT_ATOMS: atom_id res chain seq x y z
N MET A 1 -2.91 -13.55 -4.36
CA MET A 1 -2.76 -12.10 -4.19
C MET A 1 -2.58 -11.50 -5.56
N LEU A 2 -3.24 -10.38 -5.84
CA LEU A 2 -3.00 -9.55 -7.02
C LEU A 2 -2.04 -8.44 -6.60
N ASP A 3 -0.79 -8.61 -6.98
CA ASP A 3 0.33 -7.70 -6.69
C ASP A 3 0.43 -6.70 -7.85
N LEU A 4 -0.12 -5.51 -7.66
CA LEU A 4 -0.19 -4.48 -8.68
C LEU A 4 1.19 -3.86 -8.93
N GLU A 5 1.98 -3.68 -7.87
CA GLU A 5 3.33 -3.12 -7.96
C GLU A 5 4.27 -4.01 -8.76
N ALA A 6 4.29 -5.33 -8.49
CA ALA A 6 5.12 -6.28 -9.23
C ALA A 6 4.72 -6.35 -10.70
N LEU A 7 3.41 -6.33 -11.00
CA LEU A 7 2.93 -6.30 -12.40
C LEU A 7 3.34 -5.01 -13.12
N ALA A 8 3.37 -3.89 -12.38
CA ALA A 8 3.76 -2.57 -12.83
C ALA A 8 5.28 -2.30 -12.78
N GLN A 9 6.07 -3.23 -12.23
CA GLN A 9 7.49 -3.03 -11.92
C GLN A 9 7.73 -1.71 -11.17
N HIS A 10 6.95 -1.50 -10.12
CA HIS A 10 6.98 -0.31 -9.28
C HIS A 10 7.41 -0.67 -7.85
N ARG A 11 7.92 0.32 -7.11
CA ARG A 11 8.18 0.23 -5.68
C ARG A 11 7.38 1.37 -5.04
N GLY A 12 6.40 1.06 -4.22
CA GLY A 12 5.48 2.03 -3.66
C GLY A 12 6.17 3.22 -3.02
N SER A 13 6.15 4.38 -3.69
CA SER A 13 6.44 5.73 -3.19
C SER A 13 6.87 6.67 -4.34
N VAL A 14 6.71 7.99 -4.12
CA VAL A 14 7.36 9.06 -4.89
C VAL A 14 8.90 8.91 -4.96
N LEU A 15 9.48 8.19 -4.00
CA LEU A 15 10.90 7.89 -3.94
C LEU A 15 11.31 6.61 -4.71
N GLY A 16 10.37 5.84 -5.27
CA GLY A 16 10.63 4.49 -5.79
C GLY A 16 10.23 4.27 -7.26
N LEU A 17 11.09 4.67 -8.20
CA LEU A 17 11.29 3.81 -9.36
C LEU A 17 12.32 2.75 -8.93
N GLU A 18 12.08 1.48 -9.25
CA GLU A 18 13.10 0.45 -9.04
C GLU A 18 14.33 0.83 -9.88
N PRO A 19 15.49 1.10 -9.26
CA PRO A 19 16.66 1.59 -9.99
C PRO A 19 17.04 0.63 -11.12
N GLY A 20 17.06 1.15 -12.34
CA GLY A 20 17.39 0.35 -13.53
C GLY A 20 16.26 -0.54 -14.07
N VAL A 21 15.04 -0.46 -13.53
CA VAL A 21 13.88 -1.19 -14.06
C VAL A 21 12.82 -0.20 -14.56
N GLU A 22 12.59 -0.23 -15.87
CA GLU A 22 11.53 0.56 -16.49
C GLU A 22 10.16 -0.08 -16.23
N GLN A 23 9.16 0.77 -15.97
CA GLN A 23 7.78 0.30 -15.95
C GLN A 23 7.38 -0.22 -17.35
N PRO A 24 6.54 -1.27 -17.41
CA PRO A 24 6.06 -1.77 -18.69
C PRO A 24 5.17 -0.72 -19.37
N SER A 25 4.90 -0.90 -20.67
CA SER A 25 3.83 -0.14 -21.32
C SER A 25 2.46 -0.44 -20.69
N GLN A 26 1.53 0.52 -20.77
CA GLN A 26 0.15 0.34 -20.32
C GLN A 26 -0.49 -0.95 -20.88
N LYS A 27 -0.28 -1.25 -22.17
CA LYS A 27 -0.80 -2.47 -22.80
C LYS A 27 -0.23 -3.75 -22.17
N LEU A 28 1.06 -3.77 -21.86
CA LEU A 28 1.69 -4.93 -21.25
C LEU A 28 1.24 -5.09 -19.79
N PHE A 29 1.11 -3.99 -19.04
CA PHE A 29 0.54 -3.99 -17.70
C PHE A 29 -0.87 -4.58 -17.67
N GLU A 30 -1.77 -4.13 -18.56
CA GLU A 30 -3.14 -4.67 -18.66
C GLU A 30 -3.16 -6.15 -19.08
N SER A 31 -2.25 -6.56 -19.97
CA SER A 31 -2.11 -7.97 -20.36
C SER A 31 -1.69 -8.84 -19.18
N ARG A 32 -0.74 -8.36 -18.36
CA ARG A 32 -0.28 -9.01 -17.13
C ARG A 32 -1.39 -9.08 -16.09
N LEU A 33 -2.14 -8.00 -15.89
CA LEU A 33 -3.32 -7.96 -15.01
C LEU A 33 -4.34 -9.01 -15.42
N TRP A 34 -4.69 -9.07 -16.70
CA TRP A 34 -5.67 -10.03 -17.20
C TRP A 34 -5.18 -11.48 -17.04
N ALA A 35 -3.91 -11.74 -17.30
CA ALA A 35 -3.31 -13.06 -17.08
C ALA A 35 -3.37 -13.47 -15.60
N ALA A 36 -3.02 -12.56 -14.68
CA ALA A 36 -3.11 -12.79 -13.24
C ALA A 36 -4.55 -13.06 -12.78
N LEU A 37 -5.50 -12.23 -13.22
CA LEU A 37 -6.92 -12.36 -12.86
C LEU A 37 -7.52 -13.70 -13.28
N ARG A 38 -7.18 -14.20 -14.48
CA ARG A 38 -7.64 -15.52 -14.95
C ARG A 38 -7.09 -16.69 -14.16
N GLY A 39 -5.97 -16.50 -13.47
CA GLY A 39 -5.37 -17.53 -12.63
C GLY A 39 -6.05 -17.70 -11.27
N PHE A 40 -6.95 -16.79 -10.87
CA PHE A 40 -7.61 -16.88 -9.58
C PHE A 40 -8.85 -17.78 -9.61
N ASP A 41 -9.04 -18.49 -8.50
CA ASP A 41 -10.26 -19.23 -8.21
C ASP A 41 -11.35 -18.24 -7.73
N PRO A 42 -12.48 -18.10 -8.44
CA PRO A 42 -13.56 -17.18 -8.06
C PRO A 42 -14.25 -17.56 -6.75
N GLN A 43 -14.03 -18.76 -6.21
CA GLN A 43 -14.57 -19.17 -4.91
C GLN A 43 -13.71 -18.71 -3.72
N ARG A 44 -12.53 -18.15 -3.98
CA ARG A 44 -11.59 -17.70 -2.95
C ARG A 44 -11.45 -16.18 -2.95
N ALA A 45 -11.22 -15.61 -1.77
CA ALA A 45 -10.89 -14.20 -1.66
C ALA A 45 -9.59 -13.89 -2.41
N VAL A 46 -9.61 -12.83 -3.22
CA VAL A 46 -8.43 -12.29 -3.89
C VAL A 46 -8.01 -11.03 -3.11
N TYR A 47 -6.86 -11.13 -2.44
CA TYR A 47 -6.21 -10.00 -1.79
C TYR A 47 -5.52 -9.13 -2.84
N VAL A 48 -5.70 -7.82 -2.75
CA VAL A 48 -5.11 -6.82 -3.64
C VAL A 48 -4.48 -5.73 -2.77
N GLU A 49 -3.37 -5.18 -3.21
CA GLU A 49 -2.75 -4.01 -2.57
C GLU A 49 -3.69 -2.81 -2.59
N ALA A 50 -3.61 -1.96 -1.57
CA ALA A 50 -4.45 -0.77 -1.44
C ALA A 50 -3.94 0.38 -2.32
N GLU A 51 -3.61 0.08 -3.58
CA GLU A 51 -3.10 1.06 -4.52
C GLU A 51 -4.19 1.98 -5.04
N SER A 52 -3.77 3.18 -5.42
CA SER A 52 -4.67 4.14 -6.08
C SER A 52 -4.98 3.70 -7.52
N LYS A 53 -5.80 4.48 -8.25
CA LYS A 53 -6.01 4.25 -9.69
C LYS A 53 -4.69 4.28 -10.49
N LYS A 54 -3.64 4.92 -9.96
CA LYS A 54 -2.32 5.00 -10.57
C LYS A 54 -1.29 4.19 -9.79
N VAL A 55 -0.44 3.47 -10.51
CA VAL A 55 0.75 2.77 -10.00
C VAL A 55 1.95 3.30 -10.79
N GLY A 56 2.68 4.26 -10.22
CA GLY A 56 3.62 5.10 -10.97
C GLY A 56 2.92 5.84 -12.12
N SER A 57 3.39 5.61 -13.36
CA SER A 57 2.82 6.19 -14.59
C SER A 57 1.64 5.40 -15.17
N LEU A 58 1.38 4.20 -14.64
CA LEU A 58 0.38 3.27 -15.15
C LEU A 58 -0.98 3.46 -14.49
N HIS A 59 -2.04 3.06 -15.19
CA HIS A 59 -3.41 3.16 -14.70
C HIS A 59 -4.04 1.78 -14.56
N VAL A 60 -4.63 1.51 -13.40
CA VAL A 60 -5.44 0.31 -13.19
C VAL A 60 -6.80 0.49 -13.89
N PRO A 61 -7.29 -0.52 -14.65
CA PRO A 61 -8.57 -0.42 -15.36
C PRO A 61 -9.74 -0.05 -14.43
N ASP A 62 -10.62 0.84 -14.90
CA ASP A 62 -11.70 1.39 -14.09
C ASP A 62 -12.66 0.32 -13.53
N ALA A 63 -12.95 -0.71 -14.32
CA ALA A 63 -13.79 -1.83 -13.89
C ALA A 63 -13.15 -2.59 -12.71
N LEU A 64 -11.84 -2.80 -12.73
CA LEU A 64 -11.12 -3.45 -11.64
C LEU A 64 -11.05 -2.55 -10.41
N MET A 65 -10.72 -1.26 -10.59
CA MET A 65 -10.67 -0.30 -9.49
C MET A 65 -12.00 -0.13 -8.79
N ALA A 66 -13.12 -0.11 -9.53
CA ALA A 66 -14.45 -0.03 -8.94
C ALA A 66 -14.73 -1.21 -7.97
N ARG A 67 -14.20 -2.40 -8.28
CA ARG A 67 -14.32 -3.59 -7.41
C ARG A 67 -13.37 -3.53 -6.21
N ILE A 68 -12.13 -3.09 -6.42
CA ILE A 68 -11.13 -2.93 -5.36
C ILE A 68 -11.63 -1.94 -4.29
N ARG A 69 -12.17 -0.79 -4.69
CA ARG A 69 -12.60 0.30 -3.79
C ARG A 69 -13.75 -0.06 -2.84
N ILE A 70 -14.60 -1.01 -3.23
CA ILE A 70 -15.72 -1.49 -2.39
C ILE A 70 -15.36 -2.76 -1.61
N GLY A 71 -14.15 -3.28 -1.81
CA GLY A 71 -13.65 -4.46 -1.11
C GLY A 71 -13.53 -4.24 0.39
N ARG A 72 -13.46 -5.35 1.14
CA ARG A 72 -13.09 -5.30 2.56
C ARG A 72 -11.64 -4.86 2.67
N CYS A 73 -11.36 -4.00 3.64
CA CYS A 73 -10.02 -3.57 3.95
C CYS A 73 -9.49 -4.33 5.18
N ILE A 74 -8.22 -4.69 5.13
CA ILE A 74 -7.46 -5.18 6.27
C ILE A 74 -6.27 -4.25 6.42
N SER A 75 -6.12 -3.64 7.58
CA SER A 75 -5.01 -2.74 7.88
C SER A 75 -3.86 -3.54 8.45
N LEU A 76 -2.66 -3.39 7.89
CA LEU A 76 -1.44 -3.97 8.45
C LEU A 76 -0.76 -2.90 9.31
N GLU A 77 -0.65 -3.16 10.61
CA GLU A 77 -0.02 -2.24 11.56
C GLU A 77 1.35 -2.76 11.95
N LEU A 78 2.35 -1.87 11.94
CA LEU A 78 3.70 -2.16 12.39
C LEU A 78 4.16 -0.98 13.25
N ASP A 79 4.88 -1.26 14.33
CA ASP A 79 5.46 -0.23 15.18
C ASP A 79 6.37 0.70 14.37
N ASP A 80 6.37 2.00 14.68
CA ASP A 80 7.13 3.01 13.92
C ASP A 80 8.63 2.70 13.88
N ALA A 81 9.23 2.19 14.96
CA ALA A 81 10.65 1.83 14.97
C ALA A 81 10.93 0.65 14.03
N LEU A 82 10.01 -0.32 13.97
CA LEU A 82 10.09 -1.46 13.07
C LEU A 82 9.84 -1.05 11.61
N ARG A 83 8.92 -0.10 11.35
CA ARG A 83 8.68 0.48 10.02
C ARG A 83 9.95 1.17 9.50
N VAL A 84 10.59 1.99 10.34
CA VAL A 84 11.85 2.65 9.99
C VAL A 84 12.94 1.61 9.73
N ALA A 85 13.12 0.62 10.63
CA ALA A 85 14.11 -0.43 10.45
C ALA A 85 13.90 -1.24 9.16
N PHE A 86 12.64 -1.53 8.81
CA PHE A 86 12.29 -2.22 7.57
C PHE A 86 12.64 -1.36 6.34
N LEU A 87 12.22 -0.10 6.32
CA LEU A 87 12.48 0.79 5.19
C LEU A 87 13.97 1.08 5.01
N LEU A 88 14.75 1.15 6.08
CA LEU A 88 16.20 1.32 5.97
C LEU A 88 16.90 0.12 5.31
N ARG A 89 16.35 -1.10 5.40
CA ARG A 89 16.90 -2.26 4.68
C ARG A 89 16.75 -2.10 3.16
N ASP A 90 15.60 -1.61 2.73
CA ASP A 90 15.21 -1.57 1.32
C ASP A 90 15.62 -0.27 0.62
N TYR A 91 15.64 0.85 1.35
CA TYR A 91 15.83 2.19 0.79
C TYR A 91 17.16 2.86 1.20
N ALA A 92 18.04 2.20 1.96
CA ALA A 92 19.36 2.75 2.25
C ALA A 92 20.16 3.07 0.98
N ALA A 93 19.99 2.26 -0.08
CA ALA A 93 20.63 2.50 -1.37
C ALA A 93 20.16 3.81 -2.02
N LEU A 94 18.92 4.23 -1.79
CA LEU A 94 18.41 5.49 -2.33
C LEU A 94 19.07 6.71 -1.67
N ALA A 95 19.40 6.59 -0.39
CA ALA A 95 20.16 7.61 0.32
C ALA A 95 21.64 7.68 -0.13
N ALA A 96 22.14 6.66 -0.85
CA ALA A 96 23.47 6.72 -1.44
C ALA A 96 23.56 7.72 -2.61
N GLU A 97 22.42 8.03 -3.27
CA GLU A 97 22.31 9.05 -4.31
C GLU A 97 21.74 10.37 -3.76
N LEU A 98 22.47 11.00 -2.83
CA LEU A 98 22.05 12.26 -2.18
C LEU A 98 21.54 13.34 -3.14
N PRO A 99 22.16 13.63 -4.31
CA PRO A 99 21.65 14.65 -5.23
C PRO A 99 20.24 14.35 -5.74
N LEU A 100 19.96 13.09 -6.09
CA LEU A 100 18.64 12.67 -6.56
C LEU A 100 17.60 12.75 -5.43
N LEU A 101 17.97 12.30 -4.23
CA LEU A 101 17.10 12.41 -3.05
C LEU A 101 16.76 13.88 -2.76
N HIS A 102 17.75 14.77 -2.77
CA HIS A 102 17.55 16.20 -2.51
C HIS A 102 16.65 16.87 -3.56
N ALA A 103 16.79 16.52 -4.84
CA ALA A 103 15.91 17.02 -5.90
C ALA A 103 14.46 16.57 -5.69
N ARG A 104 14.24 15.34 -5.22
CA ARG A 104 12.88 14.85 -4.88
C ARG A 104 12.32 15.55 -3.64
N LEU A 105 13.15 15.83 -2.64
CA LEU A 105 12.74 16.59 -1.45
C LEU A 105 12.37 18.04 -1.81
N ASP A 106 13.03 18.65 -2.80
CA ASP A 106 12.66 20.00 -3.26
C ASP A 106 11.23 20.08 -3.80
N ALA A 107 10.74 19.02 -4.47
CA ALA A 107 9.36 18.95 -4.94
C ALA A 107 8.32 18.97 -3.79
N LEU A 108 8.75 18.71 -2.54
CA LEU A 108 7.90 18.77 -1.36
C LEU A 108 7.86 20.15 -0.70
N ARG A 109 8.69 21.12 -1.13
CA ARG A 109 8.77 22.45 -0.49
C ARG A 109 7.43 23.18 -0.48
N GLU A 110 6.64 23.08 -1.55
CA GLU A 110 5.31 23.71 -1.60
C GLU A 110 4.32 23.10 -0.61
N LEU A 111 4.45 21.79 -0.34
CA LEU A 111 3.51 21.03 0.48
C LEU A 111 3.90 21.01 1.97
N ARG A 112 5.21 21.06 2.27
CA ARG A 112 5.76 20.89 3.63
C ARG A 112 6.53 22.10 4.14
N GLY A 113 6.80 23.08 3.28
CA GLY A 113 7.57 24.27 3.62
C GLY A 113 9.08 24.07 3.51
N ALA A 114 9.79 25.18 3.29
CA ALA A 114 11.23 25.18 3.11
C ALA A 114 11.98 24.64 4.33
N GLN A 115 11.57 25.04 5.55
CA GLN A 115 12.25 24.64 6.78
C GLN A 115 12.29 23.12 6.99
N ALA A 116 11.16 22.42 6.78
CA ALA A 116 11.09 20.97 6.92
C ALA A 116 11.96 20.26 5.87
N VAL A 117 11.92 20.72 4.62
CA VAL A 117 12.73 20.16 3.54
C VAL A 117 14.23 20.38 3.78
N ASP A 118 14.63 21.57 4.23
CA ASP A 118 16.03 21.88 4.53
C ASP A 118 16.55 21.04 5.72
N HIS A 119 15.71 20.81 6.74
CA HIS A 119 16.01 19.91 7.85
C HIS A 119 16.22 18.46 7.37
N TRP A 120 15.32 17.92 6.55
CA TRP A 120 15.47 16.58 5.99
C TRP A 120 16.71 16.41 5.10
N LYS A 121 17.06 17.45 4.32
CA LYS A 121 18.31 17.47 3.56
C LYS A 121 19.53 17.47 4.47
N ALA A 122 19.49 18.16 5.59
CA ALA A 122 20.57 18.15 6.58
C ALA A 122 20.75 16.77 7.22
N LEU A 123 19.66 16.13 7.67
CA LEU A 123 19.68 14.78 8.24
C LEU A 123 20.27 13.75 7.26
N THR A 124 19.81 13.75 6.02
CA THR A 124 20.31 12.84 4.98
C THR A 124 21.79 13.09 4.64
N SER A 125 22.23 14.35 4.62
CA SER A 125 23.65 14.70 4.39
C SER A 125 24.56 14.27 5.54
N GLN A 126 24.03 14.20 6.76
CA GLN A 126 24.75 13.74 7.95
C GLN A 126 24.72 12.21 8.11
N GLY A 127 23.97 11.51 7.24
CA GLY A 127 23.77 10.06 7.33
C GLY A 127 22.76 9.63 8.39
N ASP A 128 22.03 10.56 9.02
CA ASP A 128 20.95 10.24 9.96
C ASP A 128 19.67 9.88 9.21
N LEU A 129 19.71 8.74 8.55
CA LEU A 129 18.60 8.23 7.74
C LEU A 129 17.44 7.75 8.62
N ALA A 130 17.72 7.28 9.83
CA ALA A 130 16.67 6.79 10.74
C ALA A 130 15.74 7.93 11.15
N THR A 131 16.29 9.06 11.61
CA THR A 131 15.49 10.24 11.98
C THR A 131 14.77 10.80 10.75
N PHE A 132 15.48 10.92 9.62
CA PHE A 132 14.85 11.37 8.37
C PHE A 132 13.65 10.50 7.97
N THR A 133 13.81 9.17 7.97
CA THR A 133 12.75 8.24 7.60
C THR A 133 11.56 8.33 8.56
N ALA A 134 11.80 8.39 9.87
CA ALA A 134 10.73 8.53 10.85
C ALA A 134 9.92 9.82 10.61
N GLU A 135 10.60 10.94 10.44
CA GLU A 135 9.95 12.24 10.26
C GLU A 135 9.18 12.34 8.94
N ILE A 136 9.76 11.92 7.82
CA ILE A 136 9.09 12.03 6.53
C ILE A 136 7.86 11.11 6.45
N LEU A 137 7.89 9.95 7.12
CA LEU A 137 6.71 9.09 7.24
C LEU A 137 5.57 9.82 7.94
N GLN A 138 5.82 10.31 9.16
CA GLN A 138 4.79 10.94 9.99
C GLN A 138 4.28 12.26 9.40
N GLN A 139 5.19 13.07 8.83
CA GLN A 139 4.84 14.41 8.38
C GLN A 139 4.34 14.43 6.93
N HIS A 140 4.77 13.50 6.07
CA HIS A 140 4.41 13.48 4.66
C HIS A 140 3.57 12.29 4.22
N TYR A 141 4.06 11.07 4.44
CA TYR A 141 3.43 9.86 3.89
C TYR A 141 2.16 9.48 4.63
N ASP A 142 2.18 9.36 5.95
CA ASP A 142 1.04 8.86 6.74
C ASP A 142 -0.21 9.75 6.59
N PRO A 143 -0.13 11.10 6.63
CA PRO A 143 -1.29 11.94 6.39
C PRO A 143 -1.84 11.82 4.96
N SER A 144 -0.95 11.71 3.97
CA SER A 144 -1.33 11.60 2.56
C SER A 144 -1.95 10.25 2.26
N TYR A 145 -1.39 9.18 2.84
CA TYR A 145 -1.89 7.82 2.77
C TYR A 145 -3.28 7.73 3.38
N ASN A 146 -3.46 8.16 4.64
CA ASN A 146 -4.76 8.11 5.32
C ASN A 146 -5.84 8.89 4.57
N LYS A 147 -5.52 10.09 4.08
CA LYS A 147 -6.45 10.88 3.25
C LYS A 147 -6.79 10.18 1.94
N SER A 148 -5.81 9.55 1.29
CA SER A 148 -6.02 8.81 0.05
C SER A 148 -6.88 7.57 0.29
N MET A 149 -6.61 6.84 1.37
CA MET A 149 -7.34 5.62 1.74
C MET A 149 -8.81 5.91 2.05
N ALA A 150 -9.08 6.85 2.96
CA ALA A 150 -10.44 7.25 3.31
C ALA A 150 -11.25 7.75 2.11
N ARG A 151 -10.60 8.42 1.14
CA ARG A 151 -11.26 8.88 -0.09
C ARG A 151 -11.54 7.76 -1.08
N ASN A 152 -10.63 6.79 -1.21
CA ASN A 152 -10.70 5.80 -2.28
C ASN A 152 -11.43 4.51 -1.88
N PHE A 153 -11.38 4.11 -0.60
CA PHE A 153 -11.87 2.82 -0.14
C PHE A 153 -13.03 3.01 0.84
N SER A 154 -14.24 2.60 0.43
CA SER A 154 -15.46 2.88 1.19
C SER A 154 -15.55 2.13 2.53
N ARG A 155 -14.73 1.08 2.70
CA ARG A 155 -14.69 0.25 3.91
C ARG A 155 -13.40 0.43 4.72
N PHE A 156 -12.63 1.49 4.46
CA PHE A 156 -11.37 1.74 5.15
C PHE A 156 -11.54 1.98 6.65
N ASP A 157 -12.53 2.78 7.06
CA ASP A 157 -12.79 3.07 8.47
C ASP A 157 -13.25 1.83 9.26
N ALA A 158 -13.76 0.82 8.55
CA ALA A 158 -14.16 -0.47 9.12
C ALA A 158 -13.09 -1.56 8.93
N ALA A 159 -11.86 -1.19 8.55
CA ALA A 159 -10.79 -2.13 8.32
C ALA A 159 -10.45 -2.89 9.61
N SER A 160 -10.32 -4.21 9.49
CA SER A 160 -9.79 -5.02 10.60
C SER A 160 -8.28 -4.85 10.65
N ALA A 161 -7.73 -4.54 11.82
CA ALA A 161 -6.30 -4.39 12.01
C ALA A 161 -5.63 -5.74 12.27
N VAL A 162 -4.51 -6.00 11.57
CA VAL A 162 -3.57 -7.08 11.84
C VAL A 162 -2.25 -6.44 12.21
N ARG A 163 -1.80 -6.67 13.45
CA ARG A 163 -0.56 -6.11 13.96
C ARG A 163 0.60 -7.07 13.74
N LEU A 164 1.66 -6.59 13.11
CA LEU A 164 2.93 -7.26 12.96
C LEU A 164 3.78 -6.97 14.20
N ASN A 165 4.46 -8.00 14.72
CA ASN A 165 5.31 -7.91 15.90
C ASN A 165 6.81 -7.86 15.57
N GLY A 166 7.15 -7.90 14.28
CA GLY A 166 8.51 -7.86 13.77
C GLY A 166 8.54 -7.86 12.25
N ILE A 167 9.75 -7.97 11.70
CA ILE A 167 10.06 -7.72 10.27
C ILE A 167 10.94 -8.83 9.67
N ASP A 168 10.83 -10.03 10.22
CA ASP A 168 11.42 -11.25 9.64
C ASP A 168 10.35 -12.09 8.91
N ASP A 169 10.81 -13.10 8.15
CA ASP A 169 9.93 -13.98 7.37
C ASP A 169 8.92 -14.74 8.25
N GLY A 170 9.29 -15.03 9.49
CA GLY A 170 8.41 -15.66 10.48
C GLY A 170 7.29 -14.73 10.92
N ASP A 171 7.59 -13.45 11.16
CA ASP A 171 6.60 -12.42 11.45
C ASP A 171 5.63 -12.22 10.29
N PHE A 172 6.14 -12.13 9.07
CA PHE A 172 5.30 -11.99 7.87
C PHE A 172 4.40 -13.22 7.66
N THR A 173 4.91 -14.42 7.91
CA THR A 173 4.11 -15.65 7.86
C THR A 173 2.99 -15.64 8.91
N ARG A 174 3.27 -15.21 10.14
CA ARG A 174 2.26 -15.07 11.20
C ARG A 174 1.19 -14.03 10.83
N ALA A 175 1.61 -12.88 10.33
CA ALA A 175 0.69 -11.83 9.89
C ALA A 175 -0.22 -12.32 8.76
N ALA A 176 0.31 -13.07 7.78
CA ALA A 176 -0.49 -13.65 6.71
C ALA A 176 -1.54 -14.64 7.25
N GLN A 177 -1.20 -15.45 8.25
CA GLN A 177 -2.17 -16.34 8.91
C GLN A 177 -3.25 -15.56 9.67
N ASP A 178 -2.89 -14.45 10.29
CA ASP A 178 -3.83 -13.59 11.01
C ASP A 178 -4.79 -12.89 10.05
N VAL A 179 -4.31 -12.41 8.90
CA VAL A 179 -5.12 -11.89 7.79
C VAL A 179 -6.17 -12.93 7.36
N LEU A 180 -5.77 -14.19 7.14
CA LEU A 180 -6.68 -15.27 6.76
C LEU A 180 -7.74 -15.54 7.85
N ARG A 181 -7.35 -15.46 9.13
CA ARG A 181 -8.28 -15.68 10.26
C ARG A 181 -9.31 -14.57 10.34
N VAL A 182 -8.88 -13.32 10.22
CA VAL A 182 -9.73 -12.13 10.21
C VAL A 182 -10.71 -12.18 9.04
N ASP A 183 -10.24 -12.49 7.83
CA ASP A 183 -11.07 -12.58 6.62
C ASP A 183 -12.19 -13.63 6.76
N ALA A 184 -11.84 -14.80 7.33
CA ALA A 184 -12.77 -15.90 7.58
C ALA A 184 -13.84 -15.53 8.63
N GLN A 185 -13.46 -14.85 9.71
CA GLN A 185 -14.39 -14.43 10.77
C GLN A 185 -15.42 -13.42 10.25
N VAL A 186 -14.97 -12.41 9.49
CA VAL A 186 -15.87 -11.40 8.91
C VAL A 186 -16.77 -12.04 7.85
N GLY A 187 -16.25 -12.96 7.04
CA GLY A 187 -17.04 -13.66 6.01
C GLY A 187 -18.11 -14.59 6.60
N ALA A 188 -17.89 -15.15 7.79
CA ALA A 188 -18.90 -15.93 8.51
C ALA A 188 -20.04 -15.05 9.06
N GLY A 189 -19.73 -13.84 9.53
CA GLY A 189 -20.70 -12.86 10.04
C GLY A 189 -21.60 -12.27 8.95
N GLU A 190 -21.05 -11.89 7.80
CA GLU A 190 -21.83 -11.35 6.68
C GLU A 190 -22.78 -12.40 6.06
N ARG A 191 -22.37 -13.68 6.06
CA ARG A 191 -23.22 -14.80 5.61
C ARG A 191 -24.39 -15.08 6.57
N HIS A 192 -24.22 -14.87 7.88
CA HIS A 192 -25.32 -14.98 8.85
C HIS A 192 -26.32 -13.82 8.76
N SER A 193 -25.85 -12.59 8.48
CA SER A 193 -26.73 -11.43 8.30
C SER A 193 -27.52 -11.46 6.98
N THR A 194 -27.08 -12.24 5.99
CA THR A 194 -27.75 -12.36 4.68
C THR A 194 -28.86 -13.43 4.66
N GLN A 195 -29.04 -14.21 5.74
CA GLN A 195 -30.14 -15.17 5.90
C GLN A 195 -31.27 -14.64 6.80
N MET A 196 -31.70 -13.39 6.62
CA MET A 196 -32.98 -12.96 7.21
C MET A 196 -33.65 -11.85 6.40
N GLN A 197 -33.98 -12.15 5.15
CA GLN A 197 -35.06 -11.48 4.43
C GLN A 197 -35.50 -12.40 3.27
N ALA A 198 -36.25 -13.43 3.62
CA ALA A 198 -37.17 -14.03 2.66
C ALA A 198 -38.29 -13.01 2.40
N PRO A 199 -38.57 -12.61 1.16
CA PRO A 199 -39.79 -11.88 0.89
C PRO A 199 -40.95 -12.87 1.02
N THR A 200 -41.68 -12.75 2.13
CA THR A 200 -43.02 -13.30 2.28
C THR A 200 -43.87 -12.80 1.13
N ALA A 201 -44.40 -13.74 0.36
CA ALA A 201 -45.40 -13.49 -0.66
C ALA A 201 -46.62 -12.79 -0.06
N CYS A 202 -47.17 -11.81 -0.78
CA CYS A 202 -48.61 -11.59 -0.81
C CYS A 202 -49.00 -10.84 -2.11
N ARG A 203 -49.85 -11.54 -2.87
CA ARG A 203 -50.77 -11.16 -3.95
C ARG A 203 -50.68 -9.76 -4.56
#